data_AF-A0A1G2CIN7-F1
#
_entry.id   AF-A0A1G2CIN7-F1
#
_cell.length_a   1.000
_cell.length_b   1.000
_cell.length_c   1.000
_cell.angle_alpha   90.00
_cell.angle_beta   90.00
_cell.angle_gamma   90.00
#
_symmetry.space_group_name_H-M   'P 1'
#
loop_
_entity.id
_entity.type
_entity.pdbx_description
1 polymer ?
#
loop_
_entity_poly.entity_id
_entity_poly.type
_entity_poly.pdbx_seq_one_letter_code
_entity_poly.pdbx_strand_id
1 'polypeptide(L)'
;MIMRLQIAGLPANIDYVAGIPDSATELGKTAGEILGVPVAGMRKVDGRMTLSDEVEDGSMVLFFEDFCTKGTGFTEAVLEVKVKKPRVNIVPYYPVIINRGDLRTLSIPGCGDFTIVPVVQKRIKDWDARGCTLCEMGSKPIKPKTPEENWRLLMASQLQ
;
A
#
# COMPACT_ATOMS: atom_id res chain seq x y z
N MET A 1 -6.54 12.63 1.51
CA MET A 1 -6.28 11.39 2.27
C MET A 1 -6.25 11.66 3.76
N ILE A 2 -5.36 12.55 4.24
CA ILE A 2 -5.27 12.93 5.67
C ILE A 2 -6.62 13.35 6.28
N MET A 3 -7.39 14.20 5.60
CA MET A 3 -8.75 14.57 6.05
C MET A 3 -9.68 13.37 6.26
N ARG A 4 -9.59 12.34 5.42
CA ARG A 4 -10.39 11.11 5.58
C ARG A 4 -9.95 10.31 6.80
N LEU A 5 -8.64 10.26 7.06
CA LEU A 5 -8.10 9.64 8.26
C LEU A 5 -8.56 10.38 9.52
N GLN A 6 -8.53 11.72 9.52
CA GLN A 6 -9.03 12.53 10.63
C GLN A 6 -10.51 12.25 10.90
N ILE A 7 -11.36 12.22 9.87
CA ILE A 7 -12.77 11.83 9.99
C ILE A 7 -12.93 10.40 10.53
N ALA A 8 -12.04 9.49 10.13
CA ALA A 8 -12.05 8.11 10.59
C ALA A 8 -11.58 7.93 12.04
N GLY A 9 -11.07 8.99 12.70
CA GLY A 9 -10.58 8.94 14.08
C GLY A 9 -9.08 8.68 14.19
N LEU A 10 -8.28 9.21 13.26
CA LEU A 10 -6.82 9.13 13.32
C LEU A 10 -6.30 9.55 14.71
N PRO A 11 -5.45 8.74 15.37
CA PRO A 11 -4.88 9.10 16.66
C PRO A 11 -4.08 10.41 16.56
N ALA A 12 -4.13 11.21 17.61
CA ALA A 12 -3.40 12.48 17.67
C ALA A 12 -1.88 12.29 17.85
N ASN A 13 -1.46 11.13 18.34
CA ASN A 13 -0.07 10.81 18.71
C ASN A 13 0.62 9.90 17.67
N ILE A 14 0.68 10.35 16.42
CA ILE A 14 1.53 9.68 15.42
C ILE A 14 2.94 10.21 15.59
N ASP A 15 3.91 9.31 15.72
CA ASP A 15 5.31 9.68 15.88
C ASP A 15 6.06 9.60 14.55
N TYR A 16 5.67 8.66 13.67
CA TYR A 16 6.29 8.47 12.36
C TYR A 16 5.26 8.14 11.28
N VAL A 17 5.60 8.50 10.04
CA VAL A 17 4.92 8.00 8.84
C VAL A 17 5.89 7.22 7.96
N ALA A 18 5.37 6.28 7.18
CA ALA A 18 6.18 5.57 6.19
C ALA A 18 5.38 5.33 4.89
N GLY A 19 6.01 5.59 3.76
CA GLY A 19 5.50 5.18 2.45
C GLY A 19 5.99 3.77 2.12
N ILE A 20 5.09 2.89 1.67
CA ILE A 20 5.48 1.56 1.21
C ILE A 20 6.32 1.70 -0.08
N PRO A 21 7.47 0.98 -0.21
CA PRO A 21 8.42 1.18 -1.32
C PRO A 21 7.82 0.89 -2.70
N ASP A 22 8.56 1.32 -3.74
CA ASP A 22 8.27 1.23 -5.18
C ASP A 22 7.29 2.28 -5.72
N SER A 23 6.32 2.73 -4.92
CA SER A 23 5.29 3.65 -5.41
C SER A 23 4.74 4.66 -4.41
N ALA A 24 4.85 4.42 -3.10
CA ALA A 24 4.26 5.29 -2.08
C ALA A 24 5.27 6.05 -1.21
N THR A 25 6.58 5.99 -1.51
CA THR A 25 7.62 6.73 -0.76
C THR A 25 7.33 8.24 -0.70
N GLU A 26 7.05 8.88 -1.85
CA GLU A 26 6.75 10.31 -1.88
C GLU A 26 5.41 10.64 -1.20
N LEU A 27 4.42 9.75 -1.30
CA LEU A 27 3.16 9.91 -0.58
C LEU A 27 3.38 9.94 0.94
N GLY A 28 4.24 9.05 1.47
CA GLY A 28 4.64 9.05 2.88
C GLY A 28 5.35 10.33 3.28
N LYS A 29 6.25 10.86 2.44
CA LYS A 29 6.96 12.13 2.70
C LYS A 29 6.01 13.30 2.80
N THR A 30 5.13 13.49 1.81
CA THR A 30 4.13 14.56 1.82
C THR A 30 3.17 14.42 3.00
N ALA A 31 2.80 13.19 3.38
CA ALA A 31 2.00 12.98 4.58
C ALA A 31 2.71 13.39 5.86
N GLY A 32 4.02 13.12 5.97
CA GLY A 32 4.86 13.52 7.11
C GLY A 32 4.95 15.03 7.25
N GLU A 33 5.13 15.74 6.14
CA GLU A 33 5.12 17.20 6.09
C GLU A 33 3.78 17.78 6.57
N ILE A 34 2.65 17.22 6.10
CA ILE A 34 1.30 17.67 6.50
C ILE A 34 1.03 17.40 7.98
N LEU A 35 1.50 16.26 8.50
CA LEU A 35 1.27 15.85 9.88
C LEU A 35 2.31 16.43 10.86
N GLY A 36 3.41 17.00 10.35
CA GLY A 36 4.49 17.53 11.17
C GLY A 36 5.31 16.45 11.89
N VAL A 37 5.42 15.26 11.30
CA VAL A 37 6.09 14.08 11.90
C VAL A 37 7.19 13.54 11.00
N PRO A 38 8.26 12.95 11.55
CA PRO A 38 9.34 12.35 10.77
C PRO A 38 8.85 11.19 9.89
N VAL A 39 9.58 10.99 8.79
CA VAL A 39 9.33 9.90 7.84
C VAL A 39 10.31 8.76 8.13
N ALA A 40 9.78 7.59 8.47
CA ALA A 40 10.57 6.36 8.59
C ALA A 40 10.82 5.76 7.20
N GLY A 41 12.08 5.45 6.90
CA GLY A 41 12.50 4.83 5.66
C GLY A 41 12.13 3.34 5.58
N MET A 42 11.43 2.99 4.51
CA MET A 42 11.17 1.61 4.10
C MET A 42 11.81 1.37 2.74
N ARG A 43 12.39 0.18 2.51
CA ARG A 43 13.01 -0.22 1.24
C ARG A 43 12.73 -1.68 0.94
N LYS A 44 12.85 -2.08 -0.33
CA LYS A 44 12.97 -3.49 -0.71
C LYS A 44 14.43 -3.83 -0.98
N VAL A 45 14.95 -4.83 -0.28
CA VAL A 45 16.29 -5.40 -0.49
C VAL A 45 16.12 -6.87 -0.83
N ASP A 46 16.63 -7.31 -1.97
CA ASP A 46 16.49 -8.68 -2.48
C ASP A 46 15.02 -9.19 -2.48
N GLY A 47 14.09 -8.28 -2.84
CA GLY A 47 12.66 -8.57 -2.90
C GLY A 47 11.95 -8.61 -1.54
N ARG A 48 12.65 -8.30 -0.43
CA ARG A 48 12.08 -8.30 0.92
C ARG A 48 11.93 -6.89 1.47
N MET A 49 10.80 -6.65 2.12
CA MET A 49 10.54 -5.40 2.84
C MET A 49 11.54 -5.21 3.98
N THR A 50 12.11 -4.00 4.10
CA THR A 50 13.15 -3.68 5.08
C THR A 50 12.91 -2.29 5.66
N LEU A 51 12.83 -2.19 6.98
CA LEU A 51 12.93 -0.91 7.69
C LEU A 51 14.39 -0.43 7.65
N SER A 52 14.65 0.74 7.04
CA SER A 52 16.01 1.29 6.88
C SER A 52 16.43 2.24 7.98
N ASP A 53 15.48 2.83 8.69
CA ASP A 53 15.75 3.87 9.68
C ASP A 53 15.43 3.37 11.09
N GLU A 54 16.05 3.98 12.11
CA GLU A 54 15.66 3.69 13.48
C GLU A 54 14.31 4.34 13.80
N VAL A 55 13.39 3.50 14.27
CA VAL A 55 12.12 3.91 14.86
C VAL A 55 12.19 3.56 16.35
N GLU A 56 11.73 4.49 17.19
CA GLU A 56 11.77 4.36 18.65
C GLU A 56 10.78 3.31 19.17
N ASP A 57 11.17 2.58 20.21
CA ASP A 57 10.27 1.63 20.88
C ASP A 57 9.07 2.37 21.50
N GLY A 58 7.88 1.79 21.35
CA GLY A 58 6.64 2.37 21.87
C GLY A 58 6.00 3.41 20.95
N SER A 59 6.74 3.92 19.97
CA SER A 59 6.23 4.90 19.00
C SER A 59 5.10 4.36 18.12
N MET A 60 4.33 5.27 17.53
CA MET A 60 3.20 4.98 16.65
C MET A 60 3.52 5.32 15.20
N VAL A 61 3.44 4.32 14.32
CA VAL A 61 3.79 4.42 12.90
C VAL A 61 2.54 4.30 12.02
N LEU A 62 2.36 5.26 11.10
CA LEU A 62 1.33 5.21 10.06
C LEU A 62 1.94 4.90 8.70
N PHE A 63 1.48 3.82 8.05
CA PHE A 63 1.91 3.48 6.69
C PHE A 63 0.96 4.03 5.62
N PHE A 64 1.52 4.35 4.45
CA PHE A 64 0.80 4.79 3.26
C PHE A 64 1.11 3.91 2.05
N GLU A 65 0.10 3.62 1.23
CA GLU A 65 0.25 2.95 -0.07
C GLU A 65 -0.55 3.67 -1.15
N ASP A 66 -0.16 3.51 -2.42
CA ASP A 66 -0.90 4.09 -3.53
C ASP A 66 -2.05 3.17 -3.98
N PHE A 67 -1.83 1.87 -4.09
CA PHE A 67 -2.86 0.90 -4.46
C PHE A 67 -3.01 -0.26 -3.48
N CYS A 68 -4.26 -0.62 -3.16
CA CYS A 68 -4.59 -1.85 -2.44
C CYS A 68 -5.29 -2.85 -3.38
N THR A 69 -4.70 -4.03 -3.53
CA THR A 69 -5.34 -5.21 -4.14
C THR A 69 -5.65 -6.25 -3.07
N LYS A 70 -4.61 -6.84 -2.49
CA LYS A 70 -4.68 -7.86 -1.43
C LYS A 70 -4.09 -7.37 -0.10
N GLY A 71 -3.53 -6.16 -0.07
CA GLY A 71 -2.81 -5.62 1.09
C GLY A 71 -1.47 -6.31 1.37
N THR A 72 -0.84 -6.94 0.37
CA THR A 72 0.42 -7.68 0.53
C THR A 72 1.57 -6.78 0.96
N GLY A 73 1.79 -5.64 0.29
CA GLY A 73 2.87 -4.71 0.62
C GLY A 73 2.75 -4.17 2.06
N PHE A 74 1.53 -3.78 2.45
CA PHE A 74 1.25 -3.35 3.81
C PHE A 74 1.46 -4.46 4.84
N THR A 75 0.98 -5.68 4.56
CA THR A 75 1.20 -6.84 5.44
C THR A 75 2.70 -7.08 5.66
N GLU A 76 3.50 -7.06 4.60
CA GLU A 76 4.95 -7.24 4.68
C GLU A 76 5.62 -6.12 5.48
N ALA A 77 5.21 -4.86 5.30
CA ALA A 77 5.74 -3.72 6.05
C ALA A 77 5.44 -3.81 7.56
N VAL A 78 4.20 -4.15 7.92
CA VAL A 78 3.79 -4.33 9.32
C VAL A 78 4.58 -5.46 9.96
N LEU A 79 4.67 -6.61 9.30
CA LEU A 79 5.40 -7.76 9.84
C LEU A 79 6.90 -7.46 9.99
N GLU A 80 7.52 -6.80 9.02
CA GLU A 80 8.93 -6.41 9.10
C GLU A 80 9.20 -5.49 10.30
N VAL A 81 8.39 -4.46 10.49
CA VAL A 81 8.53 -3.57 11.65
C VAL A 81 8.29 -4.32 12.95
N LYS A 82 7.27 -5.19 13.01
CA LYS A 82 6.98 -5.96 14.23
C LYS A 82 8.06 -6.99 14.56
N VAL A 83 8.73 -7.56 13.57
CA VAL A 83 9.87 -8.47 13.78
C VAL A 83 11.08 -7.70 14.32
N LYS A 84 11.40 -6.53 13.76
CA LYS A 84 12.57 -5.75 14.16
C LYS A 84 12.37 -4.92 15.43
N LYS A 85 11.18 -4.39 15.64
CA LYS A 85 10.81 -3.47 16.73
C LYS A 85 9.44 -3.87 17.30
N PRO A 86 9.35 -4.96 18.08
CA PRO A 86 8.07 -5.52 18.54
C PRO A 86 7.19 -4.56 19.35
N ARG A 87 7.82 -3.56 20.01
CA ARG A 87 7.17 -2.56 20.84
C ARG A 87 6.63 -1.36 20.07
N VAL A 88 6.95 -1.22 18.78
CA VAL A 88 6.37 -0.18 17.92
C VAL A 88 4.91 -0.48 17.68
N ASN A 89 4.06 0.52 17.83
CA ASN A 89 2.63 0.45 17.56
C ASN A 89 2.37 0.84 16.11
N ILE A 90 1.54 0.08 15.41
CA ILE A 90 1.10 0.45 14.06
C ILE A 90 -0.29 1.07 14.20
N VAL A 91 -0.49 2.23 13.58
CA VAL A 91 -1.82 2.86 13.52
C VAL A 91 -2.80 1.88 12.87
N PRO A 92 -4.01 1.65 13.42
CA PRO A 92 -4.98 0.68 12.92
C PRO A 92 -5.72 1.13 11.63
N TYR A 93 -5.06 1.96 10.82
CA TYR A 93 -5.54 2.45 9.54
C TYR A 93 -4.53 2.14 8.44
N TYR A 94 -5.06 1.74 7.30
CA TYR A 94 -4.33 1.49 6.07
C TYR A 94 -4.82 2.46 4.98
N PRO A 95 -4.30 3.71 4.98
CA PRO A 95 -4.63 4.70 3.98
C PRO A 95 -4.06 4.34 2.61
N VAL A 96 -4.94 4.35 1.61
CA VAL A 96 -4.57 4.05 0.22
C VAL A 96 -5.20 5.04 -0.77
N ILE A 97 -4.53 5.33 -1.89
CA ILE A 97 -5.15 6.18 -2.91
C ILE A 97 -6.30 5.42 -3.56
N ILE A 98 -6.03 4.20 -4.06
CA ILE A 98 -7.00 3.37 -4.77
C ILE A 98 -7.13 2.01 -4.10
N ASN A 99 -8.34 1.66 -3.67
CA ASN A 99 -8.67 0.29 -3.29
C ASN A 99 -9.36 -0.41 -4.47
N ARG A 100 -8.63 -1.31 -5.13
CA ARG A 100 -9.16 -2.16 -6.20
C ARG A 100 -9.48 -3.58 -5.77
N GLY A 101 -9.09 -3.95 -4.55
CA GLY A 101 -9.39 -5.24 -3.95
C GLY A 101 -10.81 -5.40 -3.43
N ASP A 102 -11.50 -4.28 -3.23
CA ASP A 102 -12.78 -4.24 -2.50
C ASP A 102 -12.69 -4.69 -1.04
N LEU A 103 -11.51 -4.52 -0.44
CA LEU A 103 -11.26 -4.86 0.95
C LEU A 103 -11.69 -3.70 1.87
N ARG A 104 -12.40 -3.99 2.96
CA ARG A 104 -12.73 -2.99 4.00
C ARG A 104 -11.75 -3.01 5.17
N THR A 105 -11.30 -4.21 5.51
CA THR A 105 -10.41 -4.49 6.63
C THR A 105 -9.34 -5.46 6.17
N LEU A 106 -8.15 -5.35 6.75
CA LEU A 106 -7.06 -6.30 6.58
C LEU A 106 -6.64 -6.83 7.96
N SER A 107 -6.75 -8.14 8.16
CA SER A 107 -6.34 -8.80 9.40
C SER A 107 -4.93 -9.37 9.24
N ILE A 108 -4.01 -8.96 10.10
CA ILE A 108 -2.63 -9.46 10.12
C ILE A 108 -2.43 -10.28 11.40
N PRO A 109 -2.17 -11.60 11.29
CA PRO A 109 -1.95 -12.45 12.45
C PRO A 109 -0.89 -11.89 13.41
N GLY A 110 -1.22 -11.82 14.70
CA GLY A 110 -0.34 -11.28 15.73
C GLY A 110 -0.18 -9.76 15.75
N CYS A 111 -0.75 -9.03 14.78
CA CYS A 111 -0.64 -7.57 14.68
C CYS A 111 -1.99 -6.85 14.81
N GLY A 112 -3.09 -7.52 14.47
CA GLY A 112 -4.45 -6.99 14.63
C GLY A 112 -5.15 -6.69 13.30
N ASP A 113 -6.26 -5.96 13.40
CA ASP A 113 -7.10 -5.57 12.26
C ASP A 113 -6.85 -4.11 11.87
N PHE A 114 -6.75 -3.87 10.56
CA PHE A 114 -6.47 -2.56 10.00
C PHE A 114 -7.60 -2.12 9.08
N THR A 115 -8.16 -0.95 9.35
CA THR A 115 -9.23 -0.38 8.53
C THR A 115 -8.65 0.24 7.27
N ILE A 116 -9.14 -0.16 6.10
CA ILE A 116 -8.67 0.37 4.82
C ILE A 116 -9.38 1.70 4.56
N VAL A 117 -8.61 2.77 4.35
CA VAL A 117 -9.13 4.14 4.16
C VAL A 117 -8.76 4.63 2.77
N PRO A 118 -9.54 4.25 1.72
CA PRO A 118 -9.24 4.65 0.36
C PRO A 118 -9.68 6.09 0.07
N VAL A 119 -8.95 6.77 -0.83
CA VAL A 119 -9.49 7.97 -1.51
C VAL A 119 -10.53 7.56 -2.54
N VAL A 120 -10.22 6.53 -3.34
CA VAL A 120 -11.08 5.99 -4.39
C VAL A 120 -11.31 4.50 -4.17
N GLN A 121 -12.59 4.10 -4.16
CA GLN A 121 -13.01 2.70 -4.18
C GLN A 121 -13.34 2.30 -5.63
N LYS A 122 -12.58 1.38 -6.22
CA LYS A 122 -12.84 0.93 -7.60
C LYS A 122 -12.40 -0.52 -7.79
N ARG A 123 -13.33 -1.47 -7.62
CA ARG A 123 -13.07 -2.88 -7.93
C ARG A 123 -12.75 -3.05 -9.41
N ILE A 124 -11.57 -3.57 -9.69
CA ILE A 124 -11.19 -4.06 -11.01
C ILE A 124 -11.45 -5.56 -11.02
N LYS A 125 -12.06 -6.06 -12.10
CA LYS A 125 -12.24 -7.51 -12.27
C LYS A 125 -10.88 -8.12 -12.54
N ASP A 126 -10.49 -9.02 -11.65
CA ASP A 126 -9.33 -9.88 -11.84
C ASP A 126 -9.87 -11.26 -12.18
N TRP A 127 -9.41 -11.83 -13.29
CA TRP A 127 -9.75 -13.18 -13.71
C TRP A 127 -8.56 -14.09 -13.50
N ASP A 128 -8.82 -15.35 -13.15
CA ASP A 128 -7.81 -16.38 -13.31
C ASP A 128 -7.65 -16.71 -14.81
N ALA A 129 -6.58 -17.43 -15.15
CA ALA A 129 -6.29 -17.78 -16.54
C ALA A 129 -7.38 -18.65 -17.20
N ARG A 130 -8.23 -19.33 -16.41
CA ARG A 130 -9.23 -20.30 -16.87
C ARG A 130 -10.63 -19.71 -16.98
N GLY A 131 -10.91 -18.58 -16.34
CA GLY A 131 -12.21 -17.91 -16.28
C GLY A 131 -12.19 -16.49 -16.84
N CYS A 132 -11.17 -16.14 -17.63
CA CYS A 132 -11.08 -14.83 -18.25
C CYS A 132 -12.03 -14.73 -19.45
N THR A 133 -13.21 -14.16 -19.22
CA THR A 133 -14.20 -13.86 -20.27
C THR A 133 -13.62 -13.07 -21.46
N LEU A 134 -12.63 -12.20 -21.23
CA LEU A 134 -11.95 -11.48 -22.32
C LEU A 134 -11.08 -12.41 -23.17
N CYS A 135 -10.44 -13.41 -22.56
CA CYS A 135 -9.65 -14.42 -23.28
C CYS A 135 -10.55 -15.35 -24.10
N GLU A 136 -11.73 -15.71 -23.60
CA GLU A 136 -12.75 -16.46 -24.36
C GLU A 136 -13.20 -15.68 -25.60
N MET A 137 -13.25 -14.34 -25.51
CA MET A 137 -13.52 -13.44 -26.63
C MET A 137 -12.30 -13.20 -27.55
N GLY A 138 -11.19 -13.92 -27.35
CA GLY A 138 -10.00 -13.85 -28.18
C GLY A 138 -8.93 -12.85 -27.73
N SER A 139 -9.11 -12.16 -26.59
CA SER A 139 -8.06 -11.30 -26.02
C SER A 139 -6.89 -12.14 -25.51
N LYS A 140 -5.69 -11.55 -25.49
CA LYS A 140 -4.50 -12.18 -24.92
C LYS A 140 -4.02 -11.39 -23.70
N PRO A 141 -3.71 -12.05 -22.58
CA PRO A 141 -3.16 -11.36 -21.42
C PRO A 141 -1.75 -10.85 -21.76
N ILE A 142 -1.55 -9.55 -21.58
CA ILE A 142 -0.26 -8.89 -21.79
C ILE A 142 0.24 -8.42 -20.43
N LYS A 143 1.40 -8.93 -19.99
CA LYS A 143 2.03 -8.44 -18.76
C LYS A 143 2.63 -7.06 -19.03
N PRO A 144 2.12 -5.96 -18.45
CA PRO A 144 2.44 -4.61 -18.92
C PRO A 144 3.93 -4.28 -18.92
N LYS A 145 4.69 -4.81 -17.96
CA LYS A 145 6.12 -4.55 -17.78
C LYS A 145 7.03 -5.71 -18.24
N THR A 146 6.50 -6.68 -19.00
CA THR A 146 7.32 -7.85 -19.41
C THR A 146 6.84 -8.43 -20.74
N PRO A 147 7.56 -8.22 -21.86
CA PRO A 147 8.70 -7.30 -22.04
C PRO A 147 8.30 -5.81 -21.94
N GLU A 148 9.26 -4.89 -21.91
CA GLU A 148 9.01 -3.43 -21.87
C GLU A 148 8.14 -2.94 -23.05
N GLU A 149 8.27 -3.59 -24.20
CA GLU A 149 7.46 -3.32 -25.40
C GLU A 149 5.94 -3.42 -25.15
N ASN A 150 5.53 -4.30 -24.23
CA ASN A 150 4.12 -4.39 -23.83
C ASN A 150 3.58 -3.08 -23.27
N TRP A 151 4.41 -2.32 -22.55
CA TRP A 151 4.02 -1.03 -22.00
C TRP A 151 3.74 -0.03 -23.12
N ARG A 152 4.59 -0.01 -24.16
CA ARG A 152 4.43 0.88 -25.31
C ARG A 152 3.16 0.54 -26.09
N LEU A 153 2.90 -0.75 -26.32
CA LEU A 153 1.69 -1.23 -26.97
C LEU A 153 0.42 -0.80 -26.20
N LEU A 154 0.44 -0.93 -24.87
CA LEU A 154 -0.70 -0.54 -24.02
C LEU A 154 -0.90 0.97 -24.00
N MET A 155 0.16 1.78 -24.02
CA MET A 155 0.02 3.24 -24.06
C MET A 155 -0.50 3.74 -25.41
N ALA A 156 -0.06 3.14 -26.52
CA ALA A 156 -0.50 3.50 -27.86
C ALA A 156 -2.00 3.22 -28.10
N SER A 157 -2.56 2.19 -27.45
CA SER A 157 -3.98 1.84 -27.58
C SER A 157 -4.93 2.79 -26.84
N GLN A 158 -4.41 3.66 -25.95
CA GLN A 158 -5.21 4.66 -25.22
C GLN A 158 -5.35 5.98 -25.99
N LEU A 159 -4.68 6.12 -27.14
CA LEU A 159 -4.68 7.34 -27.97
C LEU A 159 -5.69 7.27 -29.14
N GLN A 160 -6.44 6.18 -29.24
CA GLN A 160 -7.53 5.99 -30.21
C GLN A 160 -8.88 6.27 -29.54
#